data_AF-A0A368GHD9-F1
#
_entry.id   AF-A0A368GHD9-F1
#
_cell.length_a   1.000
_cell.length_b   1.000
_cell.length_c   1.000
_cell.angle_alpha   90.00
_cell.angle_beta   90.00
_cell.angle_gamma   90.00
#
_symmetry.space_group_name_H-M   'P 1'
#
loop_
_entity.id
_entity.type
_entity.pdbx_description
1 polymer ?
#
loop_
_entity_poly.entity_id
_entity_poly.type
_entity_poly.pdbx_seq_one_letter_code
_entity_poly.pdbx_strand_id
1 'polypeptide(L)'
;MKELPDYVAKKYIPDISRRYIELEKRIKVLESTLWALPREDRSLEEDRFEILTELLDKACQGFEIWDEHVERNIKYGHRVVLEARLLHLIESKFDIIERICAEFDKLKGDQHGVNNEREVHSNFQRSLIKNMNTVSKIFLRYEIRHCDLMFTEIHESFLKSYLDMEW
;
A
#
# COMPACT_ATOMS: atom_id res chain seq x y z
N MET A 1 2.34 7.82 23.08
CA MET A 1 0.96 8.15 22.64
C MET A 1 -0.07 7.20 23.23
N LYS A 2 0.14 5.86 23.17
CA LYS A 2 -0.78 4.85 23.71
C LYS A 2 -1.23 5.10 25.16
N GLU A 3 -0.27 5.38 26.05
CA GLU A 3 -0.50 5.61 27.49
C GLU A 3 -0.95 7.04 27.85
N LEU A 4 -1.24 7.89 26.86
CA LEU A 4 -1.73 9.24 27.17
C LEU A 4 -3.14 9.18 27.75
N PRO A 5 -3.46 10.03 28.75
CA PRO A 5 -4.83 10.17 29.20
C PRO A 5 -5.77 10.52 28.03
N ASP A 6 -6.94 9.88 28.01
CA ASP A 6 -7.89 9.98 26.90
C ASP A 6 -8.32 11.43 26.59
N TYR A 7 -8.44 12.30 27.60
CA TYR A 7 -8.77 13.71 27.39
C TYR A 7 -7.70 14.49 26.61
N VAL A 8 -6.43 14.02 26.65
CA VAL A 8 -5.32 14.57 25.85
C VAL A 8 -5.35 13.95 24.46
N ALA A 9 -5.43 12.63 24.38
CA ALA A 9 -5.38 11.89 23.11
C ALA A 9 -6.56 12.23 22.18
N LYS A 10 -7.76 12.45 22.75
CA LYS A 10 -8.97 12.82 22.00
C LYS A 10 -8.79 14.07 21.13
N LYS A 11 -7.89 14.99 21.51
CA LYS A 11 -7.63 16.22 20.74
C LYS A 11 -7.01 15.95 19.36
N TYR A 12 -6.38 14.78 19.17
CA TYR A 12 -5.73 14.41 17.91
C TYR A 12 -6.66 13.68 16.93
N ILE A 13 -7.76 13.10 17.41
CA ILE A 13 -8.70 12.34 16.58
C ILE A 13 -9.24 13.16 15.40
N PRO A 14 -9.68 14.44 15.57
CA PRO A 14 -10.16 15.22 14.43
C PRO A 14 -9.10 15.47 13.36
N ASP A 15 -7.81 15.50 13.71
CA ASP A 15 -6.72 15.63 12.74
C ASP A 15 -6.52 14.34 11.95
N ILE A 16 -6.50 13.21 12.66
CA ILE A 16 -6.40 11.88 12.06
C ILE A 16 -7.56 11.64 11.09
N SER A 17 -8.80 11.91 11.49
CA SER A 17 -9.97 11.75 10.63
C SER A 17 -9.90 12.64 9.38
N ARG A 18 -9.39 13.88 9.50
CA ARG A 18 -9.16 14.75 8.34
C ARG A 18 -8.18 14.14 7.33
N ARG A 19 -7.10 13.52 7.80
CA ARG A 19 -6.12 12.85 6.94
C ARG A 19 -6.70 11.63 6.23
N TYR A 20 -7.56 10.85 6.88
CA TYR A 20 -8.28 9.75 6.20
C TYR A 20 -9.12 10.28 5.05
N ILE A 21 -9.91 11.34 5.28
CA ILE A 21 -10.73 11.97 4.23
C ILE A 21 -9.86 12.50 3.07
N GLU A 22 -8.67 13.02 3.36
CA GLU A 22 -7.72 13.46 2.33
C GLU A 22 -7.15 12.28 1.52
N LEU A 23 -6.76 11.18 2.17
CA LEU A 23 -6.31 9.98 1.47
C LEU A 23 -7.45 9.33 0.66
N GLU A 24 -8.67 9.29 1.17
CA GLU A 24 -9.82 8.74 0.43
C GLU A 24 -10.06 9.50 -0.88
N LYS A 25 -9.86 10.83 -0.88
CA LYS A 25 -9.90 11.63 -2.12
C LYS A 25 -8.78 11.28 -3.08
N ARG A 26 -7.59 10.90 -2.59
CA ARG A 26 -6.45 10.49 -3.44
C ARG A 26 -6.75 9.19 -4.19
N ILE A 27 -7.60 8.31 -3.67
CA ILE A 27 -7.97 7.05 -4.35
C ILE A 27 -8.45 7.32 -5.78
N LYS A 28 -9.43 8.23 -5.95
CA LYS A 28 -9.98 8.55 -7.28
C LYS A 28 -8.95 9.12 -8.24
N VAL A 29 -7.99 9.89 -7.72
CA VAL A 29 -6.89 10.45 -8.51
C VAL A 29 -5.94 9.35 -8.96
N LEU A 30 -5.60 8.43 -8.06
CA LEU A 30 -4.76 7.27 -8.33
C LEU A 30 -5.40 6.32 -9.34
N GLU A 31 -6.68 5.98 -9.15
CA GLU A 31 -7.45 5.18 -10.10
C GLU A 31 -7.41 5.82 -11.49
N SER A 32 -7.77 7.10 -11.59
CA SER A 32 -7.78 7.82 -12.86
C SER A 32 -6.40 7.83 -13.52
N THR A 33 -5.34 8.01 -12.72
CA THR A 33 -3.94 8.01 -13.19
C THR A 33 -3.55 6.64 -13.73
N LEU A 34 -3.84 5.56 -12.99
CA LEU A 34 -3.56 4.19 -13.41
C LEU A 34 -4.30 3.85 -14.70
N TRP A 35 -5.59 4.18 -14.79
CA TRP A 35 -6.41 3.87 -15.95
C TRP A 35 -5.95 4.61 -17.21
N ALA A 36 -5.36 5.80 -17.07
CA ALA A 36 -4.81 6.59 -18.17
C ALA A 36 -3.45 6.09 -18.69
N LEU A 37 -2.80 5.13 -18.01
CA LEU A 37 -1.48 4.64 -18.42
C LEU A 37 -1.53 3.91 -19.78
N PRO A 38 -0.62 4.25 -20.72
CA PRO A 38 -0.57 3.61 -22.03
C PRO A 38 -0.10 2.16 -21.89
N ARG A 39 -0.91 1.20 -22.34
CA ARG A 39 -0.60 -0.23 -22.26
C ARG A 39 -1.11 -0.97 -23.49
N GLU A 40 -0.34 -1.94 -23.96
CA GLU A 40 -0.70 -2.85 -25.06
C GLU A 40 -1.10 -4.22 -24.48
N ASP A 41 -1.94 -4.96 -25.19
CA ASP A 41 -2.35 -6.32 -24.78
C ASP A 41 -1.11 -7.24 -24.70
N ARG A 42 -0.99 -7.97 -23.59
CA ARG A 42 0.10 -8.88 -23.22
C ARG A 42 1.47 -8.21 -23.14
N SER A 43 1.49 -6.96 -22.67
CA SER A 43 2.72 -6.18 -22.49
C SER A 43 3.21 -6.18 -21.03
N LEU A 44 4.47 -5.75 -20.82
CA LEU A 44 5.01 -5.57 -19.46
C LEU A 44 4.29 -4.43 -18.71
N GLU A 45 3.79 -3.46 -19.46
CA GLU A 45 2.98 -2.35 -19.00
C GLU A 45 1.62 -2.83 -18.48
N GLU A 46 0.97 -3.76 -19.18
CA GLU A 46 -0.27 -4.39 -18.70
C GLU A 46 -0.03 -5.17 -17.40
N ASP A 47 0.99 -6.03 -17.38
CA ASP A 47 1.45 -6.76 -16.18
C ASP A 47 1.70 -5.80 -14.99
N ARG A 48 2.30 -4.64 -15.25
CA ARG A 48 2.60 -3.63 -14.22
C ARG A 48 1.34 -2.96 -13.74
N PHE A 49 0.46 -2.58 -14.66
CA PHE A 49 -0.83 -1.96 -14.37
C PHE A 49 -1.68 -2.86 -13.47
N GLU A 50 -1.75 -4.17 -13.76
CA GLU A 50 -2.48 -5.14 -12.95
C GLU A 50 -1.96 -5.17 -11.50
N ILE A 51 -0.64 -5.27 -11.32
CA ILE A 51 -0.04 -5.35 -9.99
C ILE A 51 -0.20 -4.04 -9.21
N LEU A 52 -0.11 -2.89 -9.87
CA LEU A 52 -0.35 -1.59 -9.23
C LEU A 52 -1.81 -1.42 -8.81
N THR A 53 -2.74 -1.93 -9.62
CA THR A 53 -4.18 -1.95 -9.28
C THR A 53 -4.43 -2.86 -8.08
N GLU A 54 -3.83 -4.06 -8.06
CA GLU A 54 -3.89 -4.96 -6.90
C GLU A 54 -3.31 -4.30 -5.63
N LEU A 55 -2.18 -3.58 -5.74
CA LEU A 55 -1.61 -2.85 -4.61
C LEU A 55 -2.53 -1.72 -4.12
N LEU A 56 -3.20 -1.01 -5.03
CA LEU A 56 -4.19 0.01 -4.68
C LEU A 56 -5.37 -0.60 -3.93
N ASP A 57 -5.96 -1.67 -4.46
CA ASP A 57 -7.07 -2.41 -3.84
C ASP A 57 -6.68 -2.86 -2.43
N LYS A 58 -5.47 -3.40 -2.27
CA LYS A 58 -4.94 -3.80 -0.96
C LYS A 58 -4.81 -2.61 -0.03
N ALA A 59 -4.20 -1.51 -0.46
CA ALA A 59 -4.08 -0.30 0.35
C ALA A 59 -5.46 0.22 0.80
N CYS A 60 -6.49 0.12 -0.05
CA CYS A 60 -7.86 0.53 0.26
C CYS A 60 -8.51 -0.28 1.40
N GLN A 61 -8.09 -1.53 1.63
CA GLN A 61 -8.58 -2.34 2.78
C GLN A 61 -8.27 -1.67 4.13
N GLY A 62 -7.27 -0.79 4.19
CA GLY A 62 -6.99 -0.01 5.39
C GLY A 62 -8.13 0.93 5.77
N PHE A 63 -8.93 1.44 4.82
CA PHE A 63 -10.11 2.25 5.13
C PHE A 63 -11.22 1.40 5.73
N GLU A 64 -11.42 0.17 5.23
CA GLU A 64 -12.41 -0.76 5.78
C GLU A 64 -12.11 -1.09 7.24
N ILE A 65 -10.83 -1.32 7.57
CA ILE A 65 -10.39 -1.51 8.96
C ILE A 65 -10.70 -0.27 9.79
N TRP A 66 -10.37 0.92 9.29
CA TRP A 66 -10.64 2.17 10.01
C TRP A 66 -12.14 2.34 10.30
N ASP A 67 -12.99 2.14 9.31
CA ASP A 67 -14.45 2.22 9.41
C ASP A 67 -15.01 1.21 10.42
N GLU A 68 -14.48 -0.03 10.45
CA GLU A 68 -14.89 -1.07 11.40
C GLU A 68 -14.66 -0.67 12.87
N HIS A 69 -13.57 0.06 13.14
CA HIS A 69 -13.15 0.37 14.52
C HIS A 69 -13.50 1.80 14.96
N VAL A 70 -13.93 2.69 14.06
CA VAL A 70 -14.20 4.10 14.38
C VAL A 70 -15.32 4.25 15.44
N GLU A 71 -16.31 3.35 15.41
CA GLU A 71 -17.46 3.32 16.31
C GLU A 71 -17.22 2.50 17.60
N ARG A 72 -16.10 1.77 17.67
CA ARG A 72 -15.81 0.93 18.83
C ARG A 72 -15.33 1.78 20.00
N ASN A 73 -15.69 1.33 21.20
CA ASN A 73 -15.27 1.96 22.45
C ASN A 73 -13.81 1.61 22.79
N ILE A 74 -12.88 2.14 22.00
CA ILE A 74 -11.43 1.97 22.17
C ILE A 74 -10.84 3.26 22.76
N LYS A 75 -9.95 3.12 23.74
CA LYS A 75 -9.21 4.24 24.36
C LYS A 75 -8.61 5.14 23.28
N TYR A 76 -8.78 6.45 23.41
CA TYR A 76 -8.31 7.40 22.40
C TYR A 76 -6.79 7.35 22.21
N GLY A 77 -6.01 7.09 23.27
CA GLY A 77 -4.57 6.91 23.16
C GLY A 77 -4.17 5.77 22.22
N HIS A 78 -4.90 4.65 22.28
CA HIS A 78 -4.69 3.49 21.40
C HIS A 78 -5.12 3.81 19.97
N ARG A 79 -6.31 4.40 19.82
CA ARG A 79 -6.83 4.84 18.51
C ARG A 79 -5.84 5.73 17.78
N VAL A 80 -5.28 6.74 18.44
CA VAL A 80 -4.29 7.64 17.85
C VAL A 80 -3.09 6.88 17.29
N VAL A 81 -2.58 5.88 18.02
CA VAL A 81 -1.43 5.09 17.56
C VAL A 81 -1.81 4.20 16.37
N LEU A 82 -2.91 3.44 16.49
CA LEU A 82 -3.31 2.46 15.50
C LEU A 82 -3.79 3.11 14.21
N GLU A 83 -4.64 4.13 14.32
CA GLU A 83 -5.13 4.89 13.17
C GLU A 83 -3.99 5.63 12.45
N ALA A 84 -2.97 6.12 13.17
CA ALA A 84 -1.80 6.74 12.54
C ALA A 84 -0.89 5.71 11.84
N ARG A 85 -0.70 4.51 12.41
CA ARG A 85 0.02 3.41 11.75
C ARG A 85 -0.67 3.01 10.45
N LEU A 86 -2.00 2.92 10.49
CA LEU A 86 -2.82 2.55 9.35
C LEU A 86 -2.78 3.62 8.26
N LEU A 87 -2.93 4.91 8.62
CA LEU A 87 -2.73 6.04 7.70
C LEU A 87 -1.37 5.99 7.01
N HIS A 88 -0.30 5.82 7.78
CA HIS A 88 1.05 5.80 7.25
C HIS A 88 1.25 4.64 6.26
N LEU A 89 0.69 3.47 6.57
CA LEU A 89 0.78 2.32 5.69
C LEU A 89 0.06 2.60 4.35
N ILE A 90 -1.17 3.10 4.39
CA ILE A 90 -1.96 3.47 3.19
C ILE A 90 -1.20 4.50 2.37
N GLU A 91 -0.78 5.60 3.00
CA GLU A 91 -0.07 6.71 2.36
C GLU A 91 1.21 6.22 1.68
N SER A 92 2.00 5.35 2.34
CA SER A 92 3.22 4.81 1.76
C SER A 92 2.98 4.02 0.47
N LYS A 93 1.84 3.32 0.35
CA LYS A 93 1.50 2.56 -0.87
C LYS A 93 1.04 3.49 -1.97
N PHE A 94 0.28 4.52 -1.64
CA PHE A 94 -0.11 5.55 -2.59
C PHE A 94 1.12 6.23 -3.19
N ASP A 95 2.11 6.58 -2.36
CA ASP A 95 3.35 7.18 -2.82
C ASP A 95 4.19 6.23 -3.71
N ILE A 96 4.20 4.92 -3.40
CA ILE A 96 4.82 3.91 -4.27
C ILE A 96 4.13 3.88 -5.64
N ILE A 97 2.80 3.87 -5.67
CA ILE A 97 2.01 3.85 -6.90
C ILE A 97 2.29 5.10 -7.73
N GLU A 98 2.17 6.29 -7.12
CA GLU A 98 2.41 7.58 -7.80
C GLU A 98 3.81 7.64 -8.42
N ARG A 99 4.83 7.23 -7.67
CA ARG A 99 6.22 7.22 -8.15
C ARG A 99 6.39 6.30 -9.35
N ILE A 100 5.78 5.11 -9.34
CA ILE A 100 5.90 4.17 -10.46
C ILE A 100 5.10 4.65 -11.67
N CYS A 101 3.91 5.22 -11.47
CA CYS A 101 3.13 5.83 -12.54
C CYS A 101 3.89 6.99 -13.21
N ALA A 102 4.60 7.82 -12.45
CA ALA A 102 5.41 8.92 -12.98
C ALA A 102 6.58 8.46 -13.86
N GLU A 103 7.00 7.20 -13.71
CA GLU A 103 8.11 6.60 -14.46
C GLU A 103 7.64 5.55 -15.47
N PHE A 104 6.33 5.46 -15.71
CA PHE A 104 5.73 4.36 -16.47
C PHE A 104 6.22 4.28 -17.92
N ASP A 105 6.44 5.42 -18.58
CA ASP A 105 6.95 5.48 -19.95
C ASP A 105 8.36 4.88 -20.10
N LYS A 106 9.13 4.75 -19.00
CA LYS A 106 10.46 4.13 -19.02
C LYS A 106 10.42 2.61 -19.23
N LEU A 107 9.23 2.00 -19.20
CA LEU A 107 9.02 0.59 -19.54
C LEU A 107 9.14 0.33 -21.05
N LYS A 108 8.82 1.32 -21.89
CA LYS A 108 8.93 1.22 -23.35
C LYS A 108 10.39 1.10 -23.78
N GLY A 109 10.77 -0.08 -24.25
CA GLY A 109 12.12 -0.39 -24.72
C GLY A 109 12.77 -1.57 -24.02
N ASP A 110 12.18 -2.09 -22.94
CA ASP A 110 12.69 -3.27 -22.23
C ASP A 110 12.10 -4.58 -22.76
N GLN A 111 12.16 -4.77 -24.09
CA GLN A 111 11.56 -5.89 -24.83
C GLN A 111 12.23 -7.27 -24.60
N HIS A 112 12.98 -7.49 -23.52
CA HIS A 112 13.62 -8.79 -23.24
C HIS A 112 13.07 -9.52 -22.01
N GLY A 113 12.04 -8.96 -21.35
CA GLY A 113 11.44 -9.53 -20.14
C GLY A 113 10.40 -10.63 -20.34
N VAL A 114 9.83 -10.77 -21.55
CA VAL A 114 8.58 -11.55 -21.74
C VAL A 114 8.80 -13.07 -21.91
N ASN A 115 10.00 -13.53 -22.30
CA ASN A 115 10.15 -14.93 -22.76
C ASN A 115 10.84 -15.93 -21.82
N ASN A 116 11.43 -15.53 -20.68
CA ASN A 116 12.26 -16.44 -19.90
C ASN A 116 11.82 -16.58 -18.44
N GLU A 117 10.60 -17.09 -18.22
CA GLU A 117 10.29 -17.80 -16.96
C GLU A 117 10.91 -19.21 -16.94
N ARG A 118 11.56 -19.68 -18.03
CA ARG A 118 12.09 -21.05 -18.17
C ARG A 118 13.61 -21.24 -18.27
N GLU A 119 14.43 -20.19 -18.37
CA GLU A 119 15.88 -20.38 -18.53
C GLU A 119 16.69 -19.56 -17.52
N VAL A 120 16.99 -20.22 -16.40
CA VAL A 120 18.08 -19.85 -15.51
C VAL A 120 19.33 -20.54 -16.05
N HIS A 121 20.20 -19.83 -16.77
CA HIS A 121 21.66 -19.97 -16.64
C HIS A 121 22.44 -18.99 -17.55
N SER A 122 23.44 -18.35 -16.93
CA SER A 122 24.60 -17.67 -17.54
C SER A 122 24.35 -16.38 -18.33
N ASN A 123 24.70 -15.24 -17.71
CA ASN A 123 25.65 -14.25 -18.25
C ASN A 123 25.68 -12.97 -17.38
N PHE A 124 26.84 -12.69 -16.79
CA PHE A 124 27.04 -11.79 -15.64
C PHE A 124 26.85 -10.29 -15.95
N GLN A 125 26.84 -9.87 -17.23
CA GLN A 125 26.58 -8.47 -17.62
C GLN A 125 25.15 -8.19 -18.11
N ARG A 126 24.37 -9.21 -18.50
CA ARG A 126 22.90 -9.08 -18.75
C ARG A 126 22.06 -9.14 -17.47
N SER A 127 22.66 -9.53 -16.34
CA SER A 127 21.99 -9.71 -15.05
C SER A 127 21.61 -8.40 -14.37
N LEU A 128 22.36 -7.31 -14.56
CA LEU A 128 22.14 -6.08 -13.77
C LEU A 128 20.89 -5.30 -14.20
N ILE A 129 20.57 -5.28 -15.49
CA ILE A 129 19.35 -4.62 -16.02
C ILE A 129 18.13 -5.56 -15.89
N LYS A 130 18.28 -6.86 -16.18
CA LYS A 130 17.27 -7.90 -15.90
C LYS A 130 16.85 -7.93 -14.42
N ASN A 131 17.79 -7.64 -13.51
CA ASN A 131 17.48 -7.57 -12.09
C ASN A 131 16.57 -6.39 -11.77
N MET A 132 16.68 -5.21 -12.37
CA MET A 132 15.86 -4.06 -11.95
C MET A 132 14.35 -4.27 -12.17
N ASN A 133 13.92 -4.85 -13.30
CA ASN A 133 12.49 -5.04 -13.58
C ASN A 133 11.89 -6.25 -12.85
N THR A 134 12.62 -7.35 -12.74
CA THR A 134 12.22 -8.48 -11.89
C THR A 134 12.23 -8.09 -10.40
N VAL A 135 13.22 -7.33 -9.94
CA VAL A 135 13.26 -6.75 -8.59
C VAL A 135 12.08 -5.81 -8.39
N SER A 136 11.69 -5.01 -9.39
CA SER A 136 10.52 -4.13 -9.30
C SER A 136 9.19 -4.88 -9.23
N LYS A 137 9.00 -5.98 -9.99
CA LYS A 137 7.80 -6.84 -9.90
C LYS A 137 7.74 -7.60 -8.57
N ILE A 138 8.88 -8.16 -8.14
CA ILE A 138 9.01 -8.84 -6.84
C ILE A 138 8.77 -7.86 -5.69
N PHE A 139 9.29 -6.63 -5.81
CA PHE A 139 9.08 -5.56 -4.83
C PHE A 139 7.60 -5.21 -4.71
N LEU A 140 6.87 -4.98 -5.80
CA LEU A 140 5.43 -4.70 -5.72
C LEU A 140 4.64 -5.86 -5.11
N ARG A 141 4.96 -7.11 -5.48
CA ARG A 141 4.34 -8.30 -4.86
C ARG A 141 4.71 -8.45 -3.38
N TYR A 142 5.91 -8.01 -2.99
CA TYR A 142 6.30 -7.93 -1.59
C TYR A 142 5.47 -6.87 -0.87
N GLU A 143 5.27 -5.68 -1.44
CA GLU A 143 4.46 -4.62 -0.85
C GLU A 143 3.00 -5.05 -0.66
N ILE A 144 2.42 -5.79 -1.61
CA ILE A 144 1.09 -6.39 -1.48
C ILE A 144 1.02 -7.33 -0.26
N ARG A 145 1.96 -8.27 -0.14
CA ARG A 145 2.00 -9.19 1.01
C ARG A 145 2.32 -8.48 2.32
N HIS A 146 3.09 -7.40 2.26
CA HIS A 146 3.39 -6.57 3.40
C HIS A 146 2.12 -5.85 3.88
N CYS A 147 1.27 -5.37 2.98
CA CYS A 147 -0.07 -4.89 3.33
C CYS A 147 -0.88 -5.96 4.07
N ASP A 148 -0.99 -7.17 3.52
CA ASP A 148 -1.76 -8.26 4.17
C ASP A 148 -1.29 -8.54 5.60
N LEU A 149 0.03 -8.62 5.80
CA LEU A 149 0.62 -8.86 7.12
C LEU A 149 0.33 -7.71 8.09
N MET A 150 0.62 -6.48 7.66
CA MET A 150 0.50 -5.31 8.54
C MET A 150 -0.95 -4.96 8.85
N PHE A 151 -1.86 -5.10 7.89
CA PHE A 151 -3.29 -4.90 8.13
C PHE A 151 -3.82 -5.93 9.12
N THR A 152 -3.41 -7.20 9.00
CA THR A 152 -3.76 -8.23 9.99
C THR A 152 -3.26 -7.86 11.38
N GLU A 153 -2.00 -7.46 11.52
CA GLU A 153 -1.40 -7.08 12.82
C GLU A 153 -2.08 -5.86 13.45
N ILE A 154 -2.35 -4.82 12.63
CA ILE A 154 -3.01 -3.59 13.08
C ILE A 154 -4.47 -3.89 13.47
N HIS A 155 -5.19 -4.68 12.67
CA HIS A 155 -6.56 -5.10 12.96
C HIS A 155 -6.64 -5.91 14.26
N GLU A 156 -5.73 -6.86 14.44
CA GLU A 156 -5.63 -7.62 15.69
C GLU A 156 -5.37 -6.69 16.89
N SER A 157 -4.53 -5.66 16.71
CA SER A 157 -4.23 -4.68 17.76
C SER A 157 -5.44 -3.79 18.11
N PHE A 158 -6.29 -3.46 17.12
CA PHE A 158 -7.58 -2.82 17.38
C PHE A 158 -8.50 -3.73 18.20
N LEU A 159 -8.62 -5.01 17.81
CA LEU A 159 -9.42 -6.00 18.53
C LEU A 159 -8.93 -6.19 19.97
N LYS A 160 -7.61 -6.32 20.18
CA LYS A 160 -7.01 -6.41 21.52
C LYS A 160 -7.29 -5.14 22.32
N SER A 161 -7.17 -3.96 21.73
CA SER A 161 -7.53 -2.71 22.42
C SER A 161 -8.99 -2.66 22.82
N TYR A 162 -9.90 -3.15 21.97
CA TYR A 162 -11.33 -3.19 22.26
C TYR A 162 -11.68 -4.19 23.37
N LEU A 163 -10.92 -5.29 23.47
CA LEU A 163 -11.09 -6.32 24.50
C LEU A 163 -10.24 -6.08 25.77
N ASP A 164 -9.61 -4.91 25.90
CA ASP A 164 -8.67 -4.57 26.98
C ASP A 164 -7.53 -5.59 27.17
N MET A 165 -7.02 -6.13 26.06
CA MET A 165 -5.87 -7.04 25.99
C MET A 165 -4.57 -6.31 25.64
N GLU A 166 -3.43 -6.87 26.04
CA GLU A 166 -2.10 -6.34 25.77
C GLU A 166 -1.64 -6.55 24.31
N TRP A 167 -0.94 -5.57 23.76
CA TRP A 167 -0.28 -5.56 22.43
C TRP A 167 0.75 -4.44 22.32
#